data_AF-A0A3N7E930-F1
#
_entry.id   AF-A0A3N7E930-F1
#
_cell.length_a   1.000
_cell.length_b   1.000
_cell.length_c   1.000
_cell.angle_alpha   90.00
_cell.angle_beta   90.00
_cell.angle_gamma   90.00
#
_symmetry.space_group_name_H-M   'P 1'
#
loop_
_entity.id
_entity.type
_entity.pdbx_description
1 polymer ?
#
loop_
_entity_poly.entity_id
_entity_poly.type
_entity_poly.pdbx_seq_one_letter_code
_entity_poly.pdbx_strand_id
1 'polypeptide(L)' 'MTKDTYTAVSDNGLRYESKLGGSPFLGSGHTRSCFKCGKHRTPSNLQSKRVLGRTEVVCKPACAKPKDAA' A
#
# COMPACT_ATOMS: atom_id res chain seq x y z
N MET A 1 31.66 0.98 0.86
CA MET A 1 30.59 1.27 1.84
C MET A 1 29.27 0.86 1.23
N THR A 2 28.77 -0.31 1.61
CA THR A 2 27.43 -0.82 1.23
C THR A 2 26.38 0.06 1.90
N LYS A 3 25.50 0.65 1.10
CA LYS A 3 24.50 1.61 1.57
C LYS A 3 23.39 0.85 2.30
N ASP A 4 23.19 1.13 3.58
CA ASP A 4 22.11 0.54 4.35
C ASP A 4 20.77 0.83 3.69
N THR A 5 20.08 -0.24 3.33
CA THR A 5 18.89 -0.25 2.47
C THR A 5 17.64 -0.29 3.35
N TYR A 6 17.58 0.55 4.39
CA TYR A 6 16.47 0.59 5.33
C TYR A 6 15.89 1.99 5.43
N THR A 7 14.57 2.09 5.33
CA THR A 7 13.80 3.33 5.37
C THR A 7 13.48 3.70 6.81
N ALA A 8 14.19 4.66 7.38
CA ALA A 8 13.77 5.33 8.62
C ALA A 8 13.28 6.75 8.30
N VAL A 9 12.09 7.10 8.82
CA VAL A 9 11.69 8.50 8.95
C VAL A 9 12.45 9.04 10.15
N SER A 10 13.17 10.15 10.00
CA SER A 10 13.93 10.69 11.13
C SER A 10 12.95 11.22 12.19
N ASP A 11 13.25 10.96 13.46
CA ASP A 11 12.44 11.44 14.58
C ASP A 11 12.37 12.98 14.62
N ASN A 12 13.33 13.64 13.97
CA ASN A 12 13.45 15.10 13.89
C ASN A 12 12.74 15.71 12.66
N GLY A 13 12.06 14.94 11.81
CA GLY A 13 11.19 15.49 10.77
C GLY A 13 10.75 14.56 9.65
N LEU A 14 9.81 15.05 8.85
CA LEU A 14 9.21 14.38 7.67
C LEU A 14 10.19 14.11 6.50
N ARG A 15 11.50 14.25 6.70
CA ARG A 15 12.51 14.06 5.65
C ARG A 15 13.10 12.66 5.73
N TYR A 16 13.01 11.94 4.60
CA TYR A 16 13.71 10.68 4.39
C TYR A 16 15.21 10.91 4.29
N GLU A 17 16.02 10.23 5.10
CA GLU A 17 17.49 10.32 5.07
C GLU A 17 18.08 9.60 3.84
N SER A 18 17.43 8.54 3.38
CA SER A 18 17.72 7.89 2.11
C SER A 18 16.44 7.31 1.49
N LYS A 19 16.31 7.42 0.17
CA LYS A 19 15.22 6.80 -0.59
C LYS A 19 15.78 5.62 -1.37
N LEU A 20 15.11 4.48 -1.29
CA LEU A 20 15.35 3.39 -2.22
C LEU A 20 15.00 3.87 -3.64
N GLY A 21 15.90 3.62 -4.59
CA GLY A 21 15.64 3.93 -5.99
C GLY A 21 14.54 3.03 -6.54
N GLY A 22 13.57 3.62 -7.22
CA GLY A 22 12.45 2.90 -7.84
C GLY A 22 11.12 3.10 -7.11
N SER A 23 10.07 2.53 -7.70
CA SER A 23 8.74 2.57 -7.10
C SER A 23 8.53 1.34 -6.20
N PRO A 24 7.77 1.44 -5.09
CA PRO A 24 7.42 0.28 -4.27
C PRO A 24 6.54 -0.73 -5.03
N PHE A 25 6.01 -0.35 -6.20
CA PHE A 25 5.35 -1.22 -7.15
C PHE A 25 6.38 -1.76 -8.13
N LEU A 26 6.88 -2.95 -7.84
CA LEU A 26 7.72 -3.73 -8.76
C LEU A 26 6.80 -4.44 -9.77
N GLY A 27 6.95 -4.17 -11.08
CA GLY A 27 6.19 -4.85 -12.15
C GLY A 27 5.11 -4.00 -12.83
N SER A 28 4.18 -4.64 -13.54
CA SER A 28 3.11 -3.94 -14.26
C SER A 28 2.17 -3.24 -13.27
N GLY A 29 2.18 -1.91 -13.31
CA GLY A 29 1.57 -0.99 -12.34
C GLY A 29 0.03 -1.00 -12.26
N HIS A 30 -0.62 -2.11 -12.58
CA HIS A 30 -2.06 -2.27 -12.57
C HIS A 30 -2.55 -2.79 -11.22
N THR A 31 -2.17 -2.14 -10.12
CA THR A 31 -2.75 -2.42 -8.79
C THR A 31 -3.47 -1.20 -8.25
N ARG A 32 -4.51 -1.42 -7.44
CA ARG A 32 -5.27 -0.36 -6.76
C ARG A 32 -5.34 -0.66 -5.28
N SER A 33 -5.37 0.37 -4.44
CA SER A 33 -5.53 0.23 -3.00
C SER A 33 -6.96 -0.14 -2.63
N CYS A 34 -7.12 -0.98 -1.61
CA CYS A 34 -8.42 -1.24 -1.01
C CYS A 34 -8.80 -0.08 -0.07
N PHE A 35 -10.00 0.48 -0.23
CA PHE A 35 -10.52 1.56 0.62
C PHE A 35 -10.55 1.21 2.12
N LYS A 36 -10.74 -0.08 2.47
CA LYS A 36 -10.82 -0.53 3.87
C LYS A 36 -9.47 -0.82 4.52
N CYS A 37 -8.53 -1.47 3.82
CA CYS A 37 -7.26 -1.91 4.42
C CYS A 37 -6.00 -1.23 3.84
N GLY A 38 -6.15 -0.34 2.85
CA GLY A 38 -5.06 0.40 2.21
C GLY A 38 -4.13 -0.43 1.31
N LYS A 39 -4.15 -1.77 1.43
CA LYS A 39 -3.25 -2.66 0.68
C LYS A 39 -3.57 -2.64 -0.82
N HIS A 40 -2.52 -2.55 -1.64
CA HIS A 40 -2.63 -2.63 -3.09
C HIS A 40 -2.88 -4.06 -3.53
N ARG A 41 -3.84 -4.23 -4.43
CA ARG A 41 -4.26 -5.52 -5.00
C ARG A 41 -4.50 -5.37 -6.49
N THR A 42 -4.42 -6.49 -7.21
CA THR A 42 -4.86 -6.54 -8.62
C THR A 42 -6.37 -6.30 -8.72
N PRO A 43 -6.88 -5.75 -9.83
CA PRO A 43 -8.31 -5.50 -10.04
C PRO A 43 -9.17 -6.76 -9.85
N SER A 44 -8.67 -7.94 -10.21
CA SER A 44 -9.34 -9.24 -10.02
C SER A 44 -9.63 -9.59 -8.56
N ASN A 45 -8.84 -9.04 -7.64
CA ASN A 45 -8.96 -9.26 -6.19
C ASN A 45 -9.75 -8.15 -5.48
N LEU A 46 -10.32 -7.20 -6.23
CA LEU A 46 -11.13 -6.12 -5.73
C LEU A 46 -12.58 -6.25 -6.21
N GLN A 47 -13.49 -5.62 -5.47
CA GLN A 47 -14.90 -5.48 -5.79
C GLN A 47 -15.34 -4.06 -5.48
N SER A 48 -16.32 -3.53 -6.21
CA SER A 48 -16.95 -2.25 -5.92
C SER A 48 -17.99 -2.39 -4.81
N LYS A 49 -18.04 -1.42 -3.90
CA LYS A 49 -19.09 -1.28 -2.90
C LYS A 49 -19.54 0.18 -2.81
N ARG A 50 -20.84 0.40 -2.59
CA ARG A 50 -21.36 1.74 -2.30
C ARG A 50 -21.16 2.06 -0.82
N VAL A 51 -20.43 3.12 -0.54
CA VAL A 51 -20.13 3.62 0.81
C VAL A 51 -20.41 5.13 0.80
N LEU A 52 -21.31 5.60 1.67
CA LEU A 52 -21.65 7.03 1.81
C LEU A 52 -21.97 7.73 0.47
N GLY A 53 -22.74 7.08 -0.40
CA GLY A 53 -23.13 7.64 -1.69
C GLY A 53 -22.02 7.66 -2.76
N ARG A 54 -20.84 7.08 -2.48
CA ARG A 54 -19.74 6.91 -3.43
C ARG A 54 -19.45 5.44 -3.69
N THR A 55 -18.91 5.15 -4.87
CA THR A 55 -18.50 3.79 -5.23
C THR A 55 -17.02 3.63 -4.93
N GLU A 56 -16.72 2.85 -3.90
CA GLU A 56 -15.35 2.59 -3.45
C GLU A 56 -14.95 1.15 -3.78
N VAL A 57 -13.65 0.90 -3.93
CA VAL A 57 -13.11 -0.43 -4.21
C VAL A 57 -12.55 -1.09 -2.95
N VAL A 58 -12.96 -2.33 -2.69
CA VAL A 58 -12.54 -3.09 -1.51
C VAL A 58 -12.10 -4.51 -1.88
N CYS A 59 -11.38 -5.20 -1.00
CA CYS A 59 -10.97 -6.59 -1.22
C CYS A 59 -12.18 -7.53 -1.46
N LYS A 60 -12.00 -8.50 -2.36
CA LYS A 60 -12.94 -9.61 -2.62
C LYS A 60 -12.44 -10.90 -1.93
N PRO A 61 -13.27 -11.63 -1.16
CA PRO A 61 -14.62 -11.28 -0.69
C PRO A 61 -14.60 -10.28 0.49
N ALA A 62 -13.51 -10.25 1.25
CA ALA A 62 -13.31 -9.34 2.39
C ALA A 62 -11.81 -9.08 2.61
N CYS A 63 -11.48 -8.06 3.41
CA CYS A 63 -10.11 -7.87 3.87
C CYS A 63 -9.76 -9.00 4.85
N ALA A 64 -8.64 -9.68 4.63
CA ALA A 64 -8.04 -10.51 5.67
C ALA A 64 -7.76 -9.63 6.91
N LYS A 65 -7.88 -10.20 8.11
CA LYS A 65 -7.45 -9.53 9.35
C LYS A 65 -6.04 -8.97 9.13
N PRO A 66 -5.74 -7.74 9.59
CA PRO A 66 -4.38 -7.24 9.52
C PRO A 66 -3.49 -8.27 10.21
N LYS A 67 -2.60 -8.92 9.45
CA LYS A 67 -1.39 -9.47 10.06
C LYS A 67 -0.59 -8.23 10.37
N ASP A 68 -0.46 -7.94 11.66
CA ASP A 68 0.44 -6.94 12.19
C ASP A 68 1.78 -7.12 11.47
N ALA A 69 2.23 -6.06 10.81
CA ALA A 69 3.49 -6.07 10.09
C ALA A 69 4.58 -6.21 11.17
N ALA A 70 5.22 -7.38 11.20
CA ALA A 70 6.47 -7.62 11.92
C ALA A 70 7.63 -6.90 11.23
#